data_AF-A0A7V2PL05-F1
#
_entry.id   AF-A0A7V2PL05-F1
#
_cell.length_a   1.000
_cell.length_b   1.000
_cell.length_c   1.000
_cell.angle_alpha   90.00
_cell.angle_beta   90.00
_cell.angle_gamma   90.00
#
_symmetry.space_group_name_H-M   'P 1'
#
loop_
_entity.id
_entity.type
_entity.pdbx_description
1 polymer ?
#
loop_
_entity_poly.entity_id
_entity_poly.type
_entity_poly.pdbx_seq_one_letter_code
_entity_poly.pdbx_strand_id
1 'polypeptide(L)'
;MLDQITAITNVSAKNWQPFDLVTPGGIPFAGYVCRHESDKLGLLAITELAGEERLEFIYAMPKIHYPYQLDRKGRPQVVISVPQNIVDARFNLKLDGTAIIFYALKDTQGNVLEIVPRTRLRPILQPSRWGDWNALLSEALPDRSAVEQAVTAQNVTLVFELWGYRNPHLVTYDTPLALTLHTAIRHRKPVSYRRLADISRRYELDLVPTIEVAKPDPDGLARAYRRWQARMEEENRAAGEDVFVQEGAVLMLSTAETATYYKCKPPSIEEIHWTADQHISKAIVEQTLYKMLENGYDFDTGSVEDVYDELLADFEPRDIEMEEELIKRVFLDFTLELQKQAWLRHLVEASGLDVHDLPNLMRHLSQHYPKSEMSWVYATVKTLYGLG
;
A
#
# COMPACT_ATOMS: atom_id res chain seq x y z
N MET A 1 -22.37 -19.71 2.92
CA MET A 1 -21.21 -19.08 3.58
C MET A 1 -21.29 -17.56 3.66
N LEU A 2 -21.57 -16.82 2.58
CA LEU A 2 -21.58 -15.34 2.60
C LEU A 2 -22.52 -14.74 3.66
N ASP A 3 -23.74 -15.27 3.84
CA ASP A 3 -24.68 -14.78 4.87
C ASP A 3 -24.11 -14.90 6.30
N GLN A 4 -23.34 -15.95 6.57
CA GLN A 4 -22.67 -16.12 7.85
C GLN A 4 -21.54 -15.10 8.02
N ILE A 5 -20.77 -14.84 6.96
CA ILE A 5 -19.72 -13.82 6.94
C ILE A 5 -20.32 -12.44 7.22
N THR A 6 -21.40 -12.06 6.54
CA THR A 6 -22.05 -10.75 6.74
C THR A 6 -22.61 -10.62 8.15
N ALA A 7 -23.24 -11.68 8.70
CA ALA A 7 -23.75 -11.69 10.07
C ALA A 7 -22.64 -11.53 11.13
N ILE A 8 -21.49 -12.20 10.96
CA ILE A 8 -20.37 -12.12 11.92
C ILE A 8 -19.67 -10.76 11.86
N THR A 9 -19.48 -10.23 10.64
CA THR A 9 -18.66 -9.03 10.40
C THR A 9 -19.46 -7.73 10.42
N ASN A 10 -20.78 -7.83 10.30
CA ASN A 10 -21.70 -6.70 10.09
C ASN A 10 -21.33 -5.86 8.85
N VAL A 11 -20.77 -6.50 7.83
CA VAL A 11 -20.42 -5.89 6.53
C VAL A 11 -21.37 -6.43 5.46
N SER A 12 -21.98 -5.54 4.68
CA SER A 12 -22.88 -5.91 3.58
C SER A 12 -22.21 -6.81 2.54
N ALA A 13 -22.97 -7.75 1.98
CA ALA A 13 -22.53 -8.71 0.97
C ALA A 13 -21.84 -8.05 -0.25
N LYS A 14 -22.29 -6.86 -0.66
CA LYS A 14 -21.71 -6.12 -1.80
C LYS A 14 -20.22 -5.78 -1.64
N ASN A 15 -19.73 -5.73 -0.41
CA ASN A 15 -18.34 -5.39 -0.13
C ASN A 15 -17.42 -6.62 -0.06
N TRP A 16 -17.93 -7.82 -0.34
CA TRP A 16 -17.18 -9.07 -0.32
C TRP A 16 -16.96 -9.58 -1.74
N GLN A 17 -15.71 -9.57 -2.18
CA GLN A 17 -15.33 -10.10 -3.48
C GLN A 17 -14.89 -11.56 -3.32
N PRO A 18 -15.52 -12.53 -4.01
CA PRO A 18 -15.12 -13.93 -3.92
C PRO A 18 -13.78 -14.17 -4.61
N PHE A 19 -13.07 -15.21 -4.16
CA PHE A 19 -11.90 -15.75 -4.83
C PHE A 19 -11.86 -17.28 -4.69
N ASP A 20 -11.24 -17.93 -5.65
CA ASP A 20 -10.93 -19.37 -5.69
C ASP A 20 -9.58 -19.52 -6.39
N LEU A 21 -8.56 -19.91 -5.62
CA LEU A 21 -7.16 -19.79 -6.03
C LEU A 21 -6.31 -20.93 -5.49
N VAL A 22 -5.09 -21.01 -6.02
CA VAL A 22 -4.03 -21.87 -5.51
C VAL A 22 -2.89 -20.97 -5.02
N THR A 23 -2.39 -21.23 -3.82
CA THR A 23 -1.23 -20.51 -3.27
C THR A 23 0.04 -20.79 -4.06
N PRO A 24 1.12 -19.99 -3.89
CA PRO A 24 2.42 -20.30 -4.47
C PRO A 24 2.96 -21.70 -4.11
N GLY A 25 2.68 -22.18 -2.89
CA GLY A 25 3.02 -23.53 -2.44
C GLY A 25 2.12 -24.65 -2.98
N GLY A 26 1.11 -24.34 -3.79
CA GLY A 26 0.23 -25.34 -4.42
C GLY A 26 -0.99 -25.73 -3.59
N ILE A 27 -1.36 -24.95 -2.56
CA ILE A 27 -2.51 -25.23 -1.70
C ILE A 27 -3.77 -24.57 -2.28
N PRO A 28 -4.82 -25.33 -2.64
CA PRO A 28 -6.08 -24.75 -3.07
C PRO A 28 -6.81 -24.10 -1.88
N PHE A 29 -7.35 -22.91 -2.09
CA PHE A 29 -8.14 -22.21 -1.08
C PHE A 29 -9.10 -21.20 -1.72
N ALA A 30 -10.27 -21.05 -1.09
CA ALA A 30 -11.33 -20.16 -1.57
C ALA A 30 -11.92 -19.34 -0.43
N GLY A 31 -12.56 -18.24 -0.77
CA GLY A 31 -13.12 -17.33 0.22
C GLY A 31 -13.56 -16.00 -0.35
N TYR A 32 -13.55 -14.99 0.51
CA TYR A 32 -13.90 -13.62 0.15
C TYR A 32 -12.89 -12.62 0.71
N VAL A 33 -12.62 -11.55 -0.04
CA VAL A 33 -11.86 -10.38 0.42
C VAL A 33 -12.82 -9.20 0.63
N CYS A 34 -12.70 -8.53 1.77
CA CYS A 34 -13.52 -7.39 2.12
C CYS A 34 -12.94 -6.08 1.54
N ARG A 35 -13.74 -5.37 0.73
CA ARG A 35 -13.41 -4.05 0.16
C ARG A 35 -14.03 -2.88 0.96
N HIS A 36 -14.72 -3.16 2.06
CA HIS A 36 -15.36 -2.12 2.88
C HIS A 36 -14.33 -1.27 3.60
N GLU A 37 -14.36 0.05 3.38
CA GLU A 37 -13.41 1.04 3.90
C GLU A 37 -13.54 1.31 5.42
N SER A 38 -13.26 0.29 6.20
CA SER A 38 -13.43 0.26 7.66
C SER A 38 -12.24 -0.41 8.34
N ASP A 39 -12.42 -0.83 9.60
CA ASP A 39 -11.49 -1.73 10.27
C ASP A 39 -11.42 -3.13 9.62
N LYS A 40 -12.32 -3.43 8.67
CA LYS A 40 -12.34 -4.69 7.90
C LYS A 40 -11.70 -4.60 6.51
N LEU A 41 -11.17 -3.45 6.10
CA LEU A 41 -10.62 -3.30 4.75
C LEU A 41 -9.46 -4.30 4.52
N GLY A 42 -9.62 -5.14 3.51
CA GLY A 42 -8.69 -6.23 3.18
C GLY A 42 -8.85 -7.49 4.02
N LEU A 43 -9.82 -7.60 4.93
CA LEU A 43 -10.10 -8.84 5.68
C LEU A 43 -10.37 -10.01 4.72
N LEU A 44 -9.71 -11.15 4.93
CA LEU A 44 -10.06 -12.40 4.24
C LEU A 44 -11.01 -13.22 5.12
N ALA A 45 -12.04 -13.77 4.49
CA ALA A 45 -12.88 -14.83 5.03
C ALA A 45 -12.63 -16.10 4.22
N ILE A 46 -11.81 -17.02 4.74
CA ILE A 46 -11.46 -18.29 4.09
C ILE A 46 -12.62 -19.26 4.32
N THR A 47 -13.21 -19.75 3.23
CA THR A 47 -14.33 -20.70 3.26
C THR A 47 -13.94 -22.12 2.90
N GLU A 48 -12.81 -22.27 2.20
CA GLU A 48 -12.23 -23.57 1.84
C GLU A 48 -10.71 -23.49 1.92
N LEU A 49 -10.06 -24.53 2.44
CA LEU A 49 -8.61 -24.64 2.48
C LEU A 49 -8.20 -26.11 2.35
N ALA A 50 -7.32 -26.42 1.39
CA ALA A 50 -6.85 -27.78 1.12
C ALA A 50 -8.00 -28.79 0.89
N GLY A 51 -9.10 -28.34 0.25
CA GLY A 51 -10.30 -29.14 -0.02
C GLY A 51 -11.24 -29.33 1.18
N GLU A 52 -10.97 -28.69 2.32
CA GLU A 52 -11.83 -28.72 3.50
C GLU A 52 -12.64 -27.42 3.65
N GLU A 53 -13.97 -27.55 3.77
CA GLU A 53 -14.85 -26.42 4.09
C GLU A 53 -14.64 -25.95 5.54
N ARG A 54 -14.43 -24.65 5.72
CA ARG A 54 -14.22 -24.03 7.04
C ARG A 54 -14.64 -22.57 7.02
N LEU A 55 -14.56 -21.88 8.16
CA LEU A 55 -14.67 -20.42 8.19
C LEU A 55 -13.58 -19.83 9.07
N GLU A 56 -12.61 -19.18 8.46
CA GLU A 56 -11.51 -18.49 9.14
C GLU A 56 -11.39 -17.05 8.69
N PHE A 57 -11.09 -16.15 9.63
CA PHE A 57 -10.91 -14.72 9.37
C PHE A 57 -9.46 -14.29 9.55
N ILE A 58 -8.86 -13.80 8.48
CA ILE A 58 -7.47 -13.34 8.47
C ILE A 58 -7.44 -11.83 8.32
N TYR A 59 -7.13 -11.16 9.44
CA TYR A 59 -7.17 -9.71 9.53
C TYR A 59 -5.96 -9.07 8.86
N ALA A 60 -6.24 -8.02 8.10
CA ALA A 60 -5.26 -7.13 7.51
C ALA A 60 -5.06 -5.87 8.38
N MET A 61 -4.22 -4.96 7.91
CA MET A 61 -4.14 -3.61 8.45
C MET A 61 -5.48 -2.87 8.26
N PRO A 62 -6.07 -2.28 9.33
CA PRO A 62 -7.31 -1.51 9.22
C PRO A 62 -7.10 -0.17 8.48
N LYS A 63 -8.18 0.47 8.00
CA LYS A 63 -8.08 1.85 7.48
C LYS A 63 -7.62 2.77 8.62
N ILE A 64 -6.54 3.53 8.40
CA ILE A 64 -6.08 4.53 9.38
C ILE A 64 -6.88 5.82 9.17
N HIS A 65 -7.45 6.35 10.24
CA HIS A 65 -8.25 7.57 10.21
C HIS A 65 -7.43 8.81 10.58
N TYR A 66 -7.90 9.98 10.14
CA TYR A 66 -7.41 11.25 10.68
C TYR A 66 -8.05 11.53 12.05
N PRO A 67 -7.37 12.22 12.97
CA PRO A 67 -7.92 12.59 14.27
C PRO A 67 -8.71 13.91 14.20
N TYR A 68 -9.42 14.20 13.12
CA TYR A 68 -10.17 15.45 12.99
C TYR A 68 -11.57 15.37 13.57
N GLN A 69 -11.97 16.43 14.26
CA GLN A 69 -13.35 16.70 14.65
C GLN A 69 -13.72 18.11 14.24
N LEU A 70 -14.95 18.33 13.80
CA LEU A 70 -15.43 19.67 13.46
C LEU A 70 -15.76 20.44 14.73
N ASP A 71 -15.26 21.68 14.84
CA ASP A 71 -15.70 22.60 15.89
C ASP A 71 -17.15 23.08 15.64
N ARG A 72 -17.70 23.87 16.57
CA ARG A 72 -19.06 24.44 16.44
C ARG A 72 -19.26 25.32 15.20
N LYS A 73 -18.19 25.73 14.53
CA LYS A 73 -18.19 26.54 13.30
C LYS A 73 -17.87 25.71 12.06
N GLY A 74 -17.82 24.39 12.18
CA GLY A 74 -17.52 23.48 11.07
C GLY A 74 -16.05 23.42 10.68
N ARG A 75 -15.12 23.91 11.52
CA ARG A 75 -13.69 23.92 11.20
C ARG A 75 -13.01 22.67 11.78
N PRO A 76 -12.18 21.95 11.00
CA PRO A 76 -11.49 20.76 11.49
C PRO A 76 -10.47 21.10 12.58
N GLN A 77 -10.59 20.41 13.72
CA GLN A 77 -9.67 20.46 14.84
C GLN A 77 -9.03 19.09 15.04
N VAL A 78 -7.72 19.07 15.32
CA VAL A 78 -7.02 17.84 15.70
C VAL A 78 -7.43 17.50 17.14
N VAL A 79 -8.17 16.39 17.30
CA VAL A 79 -8.62 15.88 18.59
C VAL A 79 -8.14 14.45 18.74
N ILE A 80 -7.09 14.28 19.54
CA ILE A 80 -6.47 12.97 19.78
C ILE A 80 -6.98 12.42 21.11
N SER A 81 -7.83 11.40 21.03
CA SER A 81 -8.31 10.68 22.20
C SER A 81 -7.19 9.79 22.75
N VAL A 82 -6.76 10.04 23.98
CA VAL A 82 -5.76 9.22 24.69
C VAL A 82 -6.44 8.46 25.83
N PRO A 83 -6.78 7.17 25.64
CA PRO A 83 -7.26 6.32 26.73
C PRO A 83 -6.27 6.24 27.90
N GLN A 84 -6.77 6.03 29.12
CA GLN A 84 -5.94 5.97 30.34
C GLN A 84 -4.88 4.85 30.33
N ASN A 85 -5.09 3.81 29.53
CA ASN A 85 -4.18 2.67 29.41
C ASN A 85 -3.12 2.82 28.31
N ILE A 86 -3.02 4.00 27.67
CA ILE A 86 -1.93 4.31 26.74
C ILE A 86 -0.64 4.54 27.54
N VAL A 87 0.42 3.81 27.17
CA VAL A 87 1.73 3.83 27.84
C VAL A 87 2.85 4.35 26.96
N ASP A 88 2.62 4.47 25.65
CA ASP A 88 3.59 4.95 24.67
C ASP A 88 2.86 5.66 23.52
N ALA A 89 3.42 6.78 23.05
CA ALA A 89 2.93 7.53 21.93
C ALA A 89 4.09 7.94 21.02
N ARG A 90 4.00 7.63 19.73
CA ARG A 90 5.11 7.81 18.78
C ARG A 90 4.61 8.26 17.42
N PHE A 91 5.35 9.15 16.79
CA PHE A 91 5.22 9.41 15.37
C PHE A 91 6.23 8.51 14.65
N ASN A 92 5.75 7.66 13.75
CA ASN A 92 6.59 6.91 12.83
C ASN A 92 6.44 7.50 11.44
N LEU A 93 7.48 7.41 10.61
CA LEU A 93 7.42 7.84 9.23
C LEU A 93 6.30 7.09 8.50
N LYS A 94 5.48 7.78 7.70
CA LYS A 94 4.57 7.11 6.79
C LYS A 94 5.28 6.98 5.45
N LEU A 95 5.73 5.76 5.17
CA LEU A 95 6.20 5.38 3.85
C LEU A 95 4.98 5.28 2.91
N ASP A 96 5.20 5.74 1.69
CA ASP A 96 4.29 5.71 0.55
C ASP A 96 4.71 4.60 -0.39
N GLY A 97 3.91 3.55 -0.45
CA GLY A 97 4.17 2.39 -1.26
C GLY A 97 3.00 1.42 -1.21
N THR A 98 3.31 0.15 -1.39
CA THR A 98 2.31 -0.93 -1.41
C THR A 98 2.41 -1.74 -0.13
N ALA A 99 1.29 -1.89 0.58
CA ALA A 99 1.23 -2.75 1.75
C ALA A 99 1.35 -4.23 1.34
N ILE A 100 2.44 -4.88 1.74
CA ILE A 100 2.67 -6.33 1.59
C ILE A 100 2.37 -7.03 2.92
N ILE A 101 1.40 -7.93 2.88
CA ILE A 101 0.85 -8.61 4.04
C ILE A 101 1.26 -10.08 4.00
N PHE A 102 1.96 -10.53 5.03
CA PHE A 102 2.29 -11.94 5.24
C PHE A 102 1.36 -12.53 6.28
N TYR A 103 0.65 -13.58 5.91
CA TYR A 103 -0.29 -14.28 6.79
C TYR A 103 -0.14 -15.79 6.66
N ALA A 104 -0.49 -16.52 7.73
CA ALA A 104 -0.43 -17.97 7.73
C ALA A 104 -1.77 -18.58 7.30
N LEU A 105 -1.72 -19.56 6.41
CA LEU A 105 -2.77 -20.57 6.25
C LEU A 105 -2.48 -21.71 7.21
N LYS A 106 -3.51 -22.21 7.88
CA LYS A 106 -3.36 -23.24 8.93
C LYS A 106 -4.32 -24.38 8.75
N ASP A 107 -3.88 -25.59 9.06
CA ASP A 107 -4.75 -26.75 9.13
C ASP A 107 -5.76 -26.66 10.28
N THR A 108 -6.57 -27.70 10.47
CA THR A 108 -7.57 -27.76 11.54
C THR A 108 -6.96 -27.94 12.94
N GLN A 109 -5.69 -28.36 13.01
CA GLN A 109 -4.90 -28.52 14.22
C GLN A 109 -4.14 -27.22 14.59
N GLY A 110 -4.14 -26.23 13.70
CA GLY A 110 -3.45 -24.95 13.87
C GLY A 110 -1.99 -24.95 13.43
N ASN A 111 -1.51 -26.01 12.78
CA ASN A 111 -0.19 -26.03 12.17
C ASN A 111 -0.20 -25.13 10.93
N VAL A 112 0.89 -24.39 10.73
CA VAL A 112 1.07 -23.56 9.55
C VAL A 112 1.31 -24.47 8.33
N LEU A 113 0.45 -24.34 7.32
CA LEU A 113 0.62 -24.99 6.04
C LEU A 113 1.52 -24.16 5.12
N GLU A 114 1.28 -22.85 5.05
CA GLU A 114 2.04 -21.92 4.22
C GLU A 114 1.91 -20.49 4.77
N ILE A 115 2.95 -19.69 4.58
CA ILE A 115 2.91 -18.23 4.76
C ILE A 115 2.76 -17.57 3.40
N VAL A 116 1.67 -16.85 3.21
CA VAL A 116 1.29 -16.31 1.91
C VAL A 116 1.46 -14.79 1.91
N PRO A 117 2.26 -14.21 1.00
CA PRO A 117 2.29 -12.77 0.79
C PRO A 117 1.11 -12.32 -0.07
N ARG A 118 0.60 -11.11 0.20
CA ARG A 118 -0.44 -10.48 -0.62
C ARG A 118 -0.43 -8.96 -0.51
N THR A 119 -1.04 -8.27 -1.48
CA THR A 119 -1.44 -6.88 -1.30
C THR A 119 -2.74 -6.82 -0.50
N ARG A 120 -3.17 -5.62 -0.10
CA ARG A 120 -4.31 -5.44 0.81
C ARG A 120 -5.62 -6.07 0.30
N LEU A 121 -5.94 -5.90 -0.98
CA LEU A 121 -7.21 -6.31 -1.58
C LEU A 121 -7.12 -7.56 -2.47
N ARG A 122 -5.93 -8.17 -2.56
CA ARG A 122 -5.75 -9.47 -3.18
C ARG A 122 -5.54 -10.54 -2.11
N PRO A 123 -5.95 -11.79 -2.32
CA PRO A 123 -5.67 -12.89 -1.39
C PRO A 123 -4.23 -13.42 -1.52
N ILE A 124 -3.61 -13.34 -2.70
CA ILE A 124 -2.20 -13.71 -2.96
C ILE A 124 -1.55 -12.62 -3.83
N LEU A 125 -0.21 -12.55 -3.83
CA LEU A 125 0.51 -11.80 -4.86
C LEU A 125 0.41 -12.53 -6.21
N GLN A 126 -0.05 -11.82 -7.24
CA GLN A 126 -0.09 -12.31 -8.61
C GLN A 126 0.68 -11.34 -9.51
N PRO A 127 1.43 -11.85 -10.50
CA PRO A 127 1.92 -11.00 -11.57
C PRO A 127 0.72 -10.35 -12.28
N SER A 128 0.82 -9.07 -12.58
CA SER A 128 -0.01 -8.42 -13.61
C SER A 128 0.91 -8.05 -14.78
N ARG A 129 0.34 -7.81 -15.97
CA ARG A 129 1.15 -7.33 -17.10
C ARG A 129 1.76 -5.94 -16.87
N TRP A 130 1.34 -5.25 -15.81
CA TRP A 130 1.78 -3.92 -15.43
C TRP A 130 2.77 -3.89 -14.27
N GLY A 131 3.00 -5.03 -13.65
CA GLY A 131 3.88 -5.15 -12.50
C GLY A 131 3.87 -6.55 -11.94
N ASP A 132 5.06 -7.11 -11.76
CA ASP A 132 5.23 -8.38 -11.07
C ASP A 132 5.54 -8.12 -9.59
N TRP A 133 4.48 -8.10 -8.77
CA TRP A 133 4.61 -7.94 -7.32
C TRP A 133 5.46 -9.04 -6.69
N ASN A 134 5.47 -10.25 -7.26
CA ASN A 134 6.35 -11.32 -6.78
C ASN A 134 7.82 -11.02 -7.11
N ALA A 135 8.11 -10.47 -8.28
CA ALA A 135 9.46 -10.05 -8.65
C ALA A 135 9.95 -8.92 -7.74
N LEU A 136 9.15 -7.86 -7.55
CA LEU A 136 9.48 -6.74 -6.66
C LEU A 136 9.70 -7.24 -5.22
N LEU A 137 8.82 -8.10 -4.71
CA LEU A 137 9.00 -8.66 -3.38
C LEU A 137 10.25 -9.54 -3.28
N SER A 138 10.54 -10.36 -4.29
CA SER A 138 11.71 -11.25 -4.27
C SER A 138 13.03 -10.49 -4.36
N GLU A 139 13.02 -9.30 -4.95
CA GLU A 139 14.17 -8.40 -4.93
C GLU A 139 14.34 -7.73 -3.56
N ALA A 140 13.26 -7.18 -3.00
CA ALA A 140 13.32 -6.49 -1.71
C ALA A 140 13.52 -7.45 -0.53
N LEU A 141 13.10 -8.71 -0.69
CA LEU A 141 13.18 -9.76 0.32
C LEU A 141 13.49 -11.12 -0.36
N PRO A 142 14.75 -11.35 -0.76
CA PRO A 142 15.15 -12.59 -1.43
C PRO A 142 15.10 -13.82 -0.52
N ASP A 143 15.33 -13.62 0.78
CA ASP A 143 15.10 -14.63 1.82
C ASP A 143 13.91 -14.23 2.71
N ARG A 144 12.84 -15.02 2.65
CA ARG A 144 11.61 -14.80 3.43
C ARG A 144 11.63 -15.52 4.77
N SER A 145 12.66 -16.32 5.07
CA SER A 145 12.70 -17.21 6.22
C SER A 145 12.46 -16.49 7.55
N ALA A 146 13.07 -15.32 7.74
CA ALA A 146 12.88 -14.52 8.94
C ALA A 146 11.42 -14.04 9.13
N VAL A 147 10.78 -13.61 8.04
CA VAL A 147 9.36 -13.20 8.04
C VAL A 147 8.45 -14.39 8.33
N GLU A 148 8.70 -15.53 7.69
CA GLU A 148 7.91 -16.76 7.87
C GLU A 148 8.02 -17.30 9.29
N GLN A 149 9.23 -17.29 9.85
CA GLN A 149 9.48 -17.64 11.26
C GLN A 149 8.75 -16.68 12.20
N ALA A 150 8.79 -15.37 11.94
CA ALA A 150 8.10 -14.38 12.74
C ALA A 150 6.58 -14.57 12.75
N VAL A 151 5.96 -14.74 11.57
CA VAL A 151 4.53 -15.02 11.42
C VAL A 151 4.13 -16.28 12.17
N THR A 152 4.90 -17.36 12.00
CA THR A 152 4.64 -18.67 12.62
C THR A 152 4.78 -18.61 14.14
N ALA A 153 5.94 -18.19 14.64
CA ALA A 153 6.27 -18.24 16.06
C ALA A 153 5.52 -17.20 16.89
N GLN A 154 5.16 -16.06 16.31
CA GLN A 154 4.42 -15.00 17.03
C GLN A 154 2.91 -15.10 16.83
N ASN A 155 2.45 -15.94 15.88
CA ASN A 155 1.06 -16.08 15.49
C ASN A 155 0.43 -14.72 15.16
N VAL A 156 1.05 -14.00 14.21
CA VAL A 156 0.66 -12.65 13.79
C VAL A 156 0.59 -12.57 12.27
N THR A 157 -0.23 -11.66 11.76
CA THR A 157 -0.08 -11.18 10.39
C THR A 157 0.95 -10.05 10.39
N LEU A 158 2.00 -10.13 9.58
CA LEU A 158 2.94 -9.02 9.42
C LEU A 158 2.55 -8.15 8.23
N VAL A 159 2.68 -6.84 8.37
CA VAL A 159 2.36 -5.87 7.33
C VAL A 159 3.57 -4.98 7.12
N PHE A 160 4.12 -5.06 5.92
CA PHE A 160 5.24 -4.27 5.45
C PHE A 160 4.76 -3.23 4.45
N GLU A 161 5.52 -2.16 4.31
CA GLU A 161 5.44 -1.29 3.14
C GLU A 161 6.55 -1.70 2.17
N LEU A 162 6.20 -1.97 0.91
CA LEU A 162 7.13 -2.09 -0.21
C LEU A 162 7.19 -0.72 -0.88
N TRP A 163 8.34 -0.05 -0.84
CA TRP A 163 8.48 1.34 -1.27
C TRP A 163 9.82 1.57 -1.98
N GLY A 164 9.94 2.67 -2.70
CA GLY A 164 11.11 3.03 -3.49
C GLY A 164 10.74 3.46 -4.90
N TYR A 165 11.68 4.03 -5.67
CA TYR A 165 11.36 4.55 -7.01
C TYR A 165 10.92 3.46 -8.00
N ARG A 166 11.21 2.18 -7.72
CA ARG A 166 10.74 1.05 -8.53
C ARG A 166 9.32 0.62 -8.22
N ASN A 167 8.74 1.11 -7.12
CA ASN A 167 7.33 1.00 -6.80
C ASN A 167 6.75 2.42 -6.69
N PRO A 168 6.58 3.13 -7.82
CA PRO A 168 6.23 4.54 -7.81
C PRO A 168 4.83 4.77 -7.25
N HIS A 169 4.74 5.76 -6.36
CA HIS A 169 3.51 6.29 -5.79
C HIS A 169 3.59 7.83 -5.86
N LEU A 170 3.03 8.53 -4.88
CA LEU A 170 3.06 9.99 -4.81
C LEU A 170 4.45 10.51 -4.41
N VAL A 171 5.12 9.83 -3.48
CA VAL A 171 6.45 10.20 -3.00
C VAL A 171 7.54 9.72 -3.95
N THR A 172 8.46 10.62 -4.26
CA THR A 172 9.69 10.31 -4.98
C THR A 172 10.77 9.86 -4.00
N TYR A 173 11.36 8.69 -4.26
CA TYR A 173 12.43 8.11 -3.44
C TYR A 173 13.74 8.01 -4.21
N ASP A 174 14.86 8.14 -3.48
CA ASP A 174 16.18 7.75 -4.00
C ASP A 174 16.44 6.25 -3.83
N THR A 175 15.77 5.61 -2.87
CA THR A 175 15.87 4.17 -2.63
C THR A 175 15.24 3.40 -3.80
N PRO A 176 15.95 2.43 -4.42
CA PRO A 176 15.38 1.63 -5.51
C PRO A 176 14.13 0.89 -5.09
N LEU A 177 14.28 0.03 -4.09
CA LEU A 177 13.21 -0.78 -3.56
C LEU A 177 13.63 -1.23 -2.16
N ALA A 178 12.70 -1.14 -1.21
CA ALA A 178 12.89 -1.59 0.15
C ALA A 178 11.57 -2.14 0.70
N LEU A 179 11.68 -3.06 1.66
CA LEU A 179 10.55 -3.62 2.38
C LEU A 179 10.72 -3.30 3.87
N THR A 180 9.77 -2.56 4.46
CA THR A 180 9.88 -2.10 5.84
C THR A 180 8.66 -2.48 6.65
N LEU A 181 8.86 -3.14 7.79
CA LEU A 181 7.82 -3.56 8.71
C LEU A 181 7.09 -2.32 9.25
N HIS A 182 5.81 -2.21 8.90
CA HIS A 182 4.95 -1.11 9.30
C HIS A 182 4.13 -1.46 10.55
N THR A 183 3.55 -2.68 10.59
CA THR A 183 2.76 -3.16 11.73
C THR A 183 2.66 -4.68 11.78
N ALA A 184 2.09 -5.20 12.86
CA ALA A 184 1.67 -6.59 12.97
C ALA A 184 0.26 -6.65 13.57
N ILE A 185 -0.56 -7.58 13.09
CA ILE A 185 -1.94 -7.79 13.55
C ILE A 185 -2.01 -9.09 14.35
N ARG A 186 -2.56 -9.01 15.57
CA ARG A 186 -2.82 -10.17 16.42
C ARG A 186 -4.20 -10.02 17.04
N HIS A 187 -5.01 -11.09 16.99
CA HIS A 187 -6.37 -11.08 17.53
C HIS A 187 -7.19 -9.85 17.08
N ARG A 188 -7.16 -9.56 15.77
CA ARG A 188 -7.92 -8.47 15.12
C ARG A 188 -7.43 -7.05 15.39
N LYS A 189 -6.33 -6.88 16.13
CA LYS A 189 -5.81 -5.55 16.50
C LYS A 189 -4.34 -5.39 16.09
N PRO A 190 -3.92 -4.18 15.73
CA PRO A 190 -2.50 -3.85 15.65
C PRO A 190 -1.84 -4.08 17.01
N VAL A 191 -0.64 -4.66 17.01
CA VAL A 191 0.16 -4.84 18.22
C VAL A 191 0.76 -3.51 18.69
N SER A 192 1.12 -3.41 19.98
CA SER A 192 1.83 -2.25 20.53
C SER A 192 3.20 -2.06 19.88
N TYR A 193 3.73 -0.83 19.88
CA TYR A 193 5.09 -0.56 19.38
C TYR A 193 6.13 -1.46 20.05
N ARG A 194 6.04 -1.65 21.37
CA ARG A 194 6.97 -2.50 22.12
C ARG A 194 7.02 -3.92 21.56
N ARG A 195 5.85 -4.51 21.26
CA ARG A 195 5.78 -5.85 20.65
C ARG A 195 6.32 -5.83 19.22
N LEU A 196 5.96 -4.82 18.43
CA LEU A 196 6.44 -4.69 17.06
C LEU A 196 7.97 -4.57 17.00
N ALA A 197 8.57 -3.79 17.90
CA ALA A 197 10.01 -3.64 18.04
C ALA A 197 10.71 -4.91 18.56
N ASP A 198 10.06 -5.69 19.43
CA ASP A 198 10.57 -7.02 19.83
C ASP A 198 10.58 -8.01 18.67
N ILE A 199 9.51 -8.02 17.85
CA ILE A 199 9.44 -8.83 16.63
C ILE A 199 10.55 -8.40 15.67
N SER A 200 10.62 -7.12 15.34
CA SER A 200 11.65 -6.57 14.44
C SER A 200 13.06 -6.96 14.89
N ARG A 201 13.40 -6.78 16.18
CA ARG A 201 14.73 -7.13 16.68
C ARG A 201 15.00 -8.63 16.67
N ARG A 202 14.02 -9.46 17.02
CA ARG A 202 14.20 -10.92 17.12
C ARG A 202 14.40 -11.59 15.77
N TYR A 203 13.75 -11.07 14.74
CA TYR A 203 13.78 -11.63 13.38
C TYR A 203 14.51 -10.71 12.39
N GLU A 204 15.28 -9.74 12.89
CA GLU A 204 16.11 -8.84 12.07
C GLU A 204 15.33 -8.15 10.93
N LEU A 205 14.09 -7.72 11.22
CA LEU A 205 13.23 -7.05 10.25
C LEU A 205 13.39 -5.53 10.37
N ASP A 206 13.57 -4.84 9.24
CA ASP A 206 13.62 -3.38 9.20
C ASP A 206 12.30 -2.79 9.67
N LEU A 207 12.32 -2.07 10.78
CA LEU A 207 11.14 -1.41 11.34
C LEU A 207 11.04 0.02 10.84
N VAL A 208 9.82 0.46 10.54
CA VAL A 208 9.56 1.85 10.14
C VAL A 208 10.16 2.84 11.15
N PRO A 209 10.90 3.87 10.69
CA PRO A 209 11.59 4.79 11.59
C PRO A 209 10.62 5.54 12.51
N THR A 210 10.94 5.59 13.80
CA THR A 210 10.30 6.53 14.74
C THR A 210 10.95 7.90 14.59
N ILE A 211 10.16 8.92 14.24
CA ILE A 211 10.61 10.30 14.07
C ILE A 211 10.44 11.15 15.35
N GLU A 212 9.49 10.78 16.22
CA GLU A 212 9.34 11.40 17.55
C GLU A 212 8.72 10.40 18.55
N VAL A 213 9.29 10.33 19.75
CA VAL A 213 8.64 9.71 20.91
C VAL A 213 8.02 10.84 21.74
N ALA A 214 6.70 10.83 21.86
CA ALA A 214 5.94 11.88 22.54
C ALA A 214 5.36 11.37 23.86
N LYS A 215 5.06 12.30 24.77
CA LYS A 215 4.23 11.97 25.94
C LYS A 215 2.79 11.70 25.48
N PRO A 216 2.10 10.69 26.05
CA PRO A 216 0.71 10.41 25.73
C PRO A 216 -0.22 11.42 26.41
N ASP A 217 -0.09 12.68 26.01
CA ASP A 217 -0.86 13.84 26.49
C ASP A 217 -1.68 14.38 25.31
N PRO A 218 -3.02 14.46 25.39
CA PRO A 218 -3.86 14.87 24.26
C PRO A 218 -3.43 16.20 23.61
N ASP A 219 -3.20 17.23 24.41
CA ASP A 219 -2.86 18.57 23.91
C ASP A 219 -1.43 18.62 23.35
N GLY A 220 -0.49 17.96 24.02
CA GLY A 220 0.89 17.81 23.57
C GLY A 220 0.97 17.06 22.24
N LEU A 221 0.20 15.99 22.09
CA LEU A 221 0.13 15.22 20.85
C LEU A 221 -0.52 16.03 19.72
N ALA A 222 -1.57 16.81 19.99
CA ALA A 222 -2.19 17.65 18.98
C ALA A 222 -1.22 18.74 18.48
N ARG A 223 -0.44 19.33 19.38
CA ARG A 223 0.65 20.26 19.00
C ARG A 223 1.76 19.57 18.21
N ALA A 224 2.18 18.38 18.63
CA ALA A 224 3.19 17.60 17.91
C ALA A 224 2.72 17.21 16.50
N TYR A 225 1.47 16.78 16.38
CA TYR A 225 0.82 16.47 15.10
C TYR A 225 0.89 17.67 14.16
N ARG A 226 0.43 18.86 14.58
CA ARG A 226 0.46 20.08 13.75
C ARG A 226 1.89 20.50 13.38
N ARG A 227 2.85 20.38 14.30
CA ARG A 227 4.26 20.65 14.03
C ARG A 227 4.80 19.74 12.93
N TRP A 228 4.51 18.44 12.98
CA TRP A 228 4.95 17.49 11.96
C TRP A 228 4.30 17.78 10.61
N GLN A 229 3.00 18.07 10.56
CA GLN A 229 2.34 18.50 9.32
C GLN A 229 3.05 19.70 8.69
N ALA A 230 3.32 20.74 9.46
CA ALA A 230 3.97 21.96 8.96
C ALA A 230 5.40 21.69 8.45
N ARG A 231 6.16 20.84 9.16
CA ARG A 231 7.52 20.46 8.75
C ARG A 231 7.51 19.68 7.43
N MET A 232 6.66 18.65 7.31
CA MET A 232 6.60 17.84 6.09
C MET A 232 6.09 18.66 4.89
N GLU A 233 5.20 19.62 5.13
CA GLU A 233 4.75 20.59 4.13
C GLU A 233 5.86 21.53 3.67
N GLU A 234 6.75 21.95 4.57
CA GLU A 234 7.94 22.73 4.22
C GLU A 234 8.93 21.90 3.39
N GLU A 235 9.16 20.64 3.75
CA GLU A 235 10.03 19.72 3.00
C GLU A 235 9.48 19.46 1.59
N ASN A 236 8.17 19.19 1.43
CA ASN A 236 7.54 19.01 0.11
C ASN A 236 7.64 20.29 -0.74
N ARG A 237 7.31 21.47 -0.19
CA ARG A 237 7.42 22.73 -0.93
C ARG A 237 8.85 23.06 -1.35
N ALA A 238 9.84 22.66 -0.56
CA ALA A 238 11.25 22.84 -0.90
C ALA A 238 11.72 21.91 -2.04
N ALA A 239 11.06 20.77 -2.25
CA ALA A 239 11.41 19.81 -3.30
C ALA A 239 10.98 20.29 -4.71
N GLY A 240 9.94 21.12 -4.80
CA GLY A 240 9.45 21.70 -6.04
C GLY A 240 7.94 21.59 -6.19
N GLU A 241 7.41 22.22 -7.24
CA GLU A 241 6.01 22.03 -7.64
C GLU A 241 5.81 20.59 -8.12
N ASP A 242 4.71 19.95 -7.68
CA ASP A 242 4.36 18.56 -7.99
C ASP A 242 5.40 17.49 -7.60
N VAL A 243 6.36 17.81 -6.71
CA VAL A 243 7.33 16.86 -6.18
C VAL A 243 7.08 16.64 -4.69
N PHE A 244 6.69 15.43 -4.31
CA PHE A 244 6.51 15.05 -2.93
C PHE A 244 7.66 14.16 -2.45
N VAL A 245 8.27 14.52 -1.32
CA VAL A 245 9.35 13.77 -0.67
C VAL A 245 8.92 13.20 0.68
N GLN A 246 7.78 13.64 1.21
CA GLN A 246 7.16 13.15 2.43
C GLN A 246 5.65 12.95 2.24
N GLU A 247 5.17 11.74 2.49
CA GLU A 247 3.72 11.48 2.52
C GLU A 247 3.10 11.88 3.84
N GLY A 248 3.82 11.69 4.94
CA GLY A 248 3.31 11.94 6.28
C GLY A 248 4.01 11.14 7.38
N ALA A 249 3.32 11.07 8.50
CA ALA A 249 3.64 10.24 9.64
C ALA A 249 2.40 9.44 10.09
N VAL A 250 2.63 8.38 10.84
CA VAL A 250 1.60 7.66 11.59
C VAL A 250 1.83 7.90 13.07
N LEU A 251 0.87 8.57 13.72
CA LEU A 251 0.82 8.63 15.17
C LEU A 251 0.29 7.30 15.70
N MET A 252 1.12 6.59 16.43
CA MET A 252 0.82 5.35 17.11
C MET A 252 0.61 5.60 18.61
N LEU A 253 -0.57 5.24 19.12
CA LEU A 253 -0.87 5.21 20.55
C LEU A 253 -0.91 3.76 21.01
N SER A 254 0.07 3.36 21.83
CA SER A 254 0.23 1.99 22.29
C SER A 254 -0.30 1.82 23.72
N THR A 255 -1.11 0.80 23.92
CA THR A 255 -1.26 0.15 25.23
C THR A 255 -0.06 -0.77 25.46
N ALA A 256 -0.06 -1.56 26.54
CA ALA A 256 0.93 -2.63 26.70
C ALA A 256 0.96 -3.61 25.50
N GLU A 257 -0.20 -3.93 24.91
CA GLU A 257 -0.34 -5.06 24.00
C GLU A 257 -0.80 -4.71 22.58
N THR A 258 -1.56 -3.62 22.44
CA THR A 258 -2.18 -3.21 21.18
C THR A 258 -1.90 -1.74 20.89
N ALA A 259 -2.17 -1.31 19.67
CA ALA A 259 -2.07 0.09 19.29
C ALA A 259 -3.29 0.58 18.49
N THR A 260 -3.49 1.90 18.55
CA THR A 260 -4.40 2.66 17.68
C THR A 260 -3.56 3.64 16.86
N TYR A 261 -3.91 3.81 15.59
CA TYR A 261 -3.16 4.64 14.64
C TYR A 261 -3.98 5.84 14.16
N TYR A 262 -3.30 6.95 13.96
CA TYR A 262 -3.81 8.13 13.27
C TYR A 262 -2.82 8.55 12.18
N LYS A 263 -3.32 8.84 10.98
CA LYS A 263 -2.48 9.40 9.91
C LYS A 263 -2.28 10.89 10.17
N CYS A 264 -1.05 11.37 9.97
CA CYS A 264 -0.61 12.75 10.10
C CYS A 264 0.04 13.14 8.77
N LYS A 265 -0.74 13.68 7.84
CA LYS A 265 -0.22 14.05 6.50
C LYS A 265 -0.09 15.57 6.40
N PRO A 266 0.89 16.11 5.68
CA PRO A 266 0.96 17.55 5.45
C PRO A 266 -0.25 18.04 4.64
N PRO A 267 -0.66 19.32 4.75
CA PRO A 267 -1.88 19.83 4.13
C PRO A 267 -1.97 19.58 2.62
N SER A 268 -0.88 19.72 1.87
CA SER A 268 -0.86 19.42 0.42
C SER A 268 -1.26 17.97 0.11
N ILE A 269 -0.76 17.01 0.90
CA ILE A 269 -1.13 15.60 0.77
C ILE A 269 -2.56 15.37 1.29
N GLU A 270 -2.99 16.05 2.35
CA GLU A 270 -4.37 15.96 2.84
C GLU A 270 -5.36 16.48 1.80
N GLU A 271 -5.02 17.57 1.11
CA GLU A 271 -5.77 18.15 0.01
C GLU A 271 -5.98 17.10 -1.10
N ILE A 272 -4.94 16.41 -1.56
CA ILE A 272 -5.10 15.31 -2.54
C ILE A 272 -6.10 14.24 -2.04
N HIS A 273 -6.14 13.94 -0.73
CA HIS A 273 -7.09 12.98 -0.15
C HIS A 273 -8.47 13.56 0.21
N TRP A 274 -8.65 14.87 0.24
CA TRP A 274 -9.88 15.56 0.73
C TRP A 274 -10.58 16.37 -0.34
N THR A 275 -9.85 16.92 -1.31
CA THR A 275 -10.38 17.60 -2.49
C THR A 275 -11.07 16.63 -3.45
N ALA A 276 -11.12 15.34 -3.07
CA ALA A 276 -12.23 14.43 -3.33
C ALA A 276 -13.61 15.12 -3.32
N ASP A 277 -13.81 16.12 -2.46
CA ASP A 277 -15.09 16.82 -2.35
C ASP A 277 -15.22 18.10 -3.22
N GLN A 278 -14.21 18.55 -3.99
CA GLN A 278 -14.31 19.87 -4.68
C GLN A 278 -13.75 19.96 -6.11
N HIS A 279 -12.72 19.19 -6.49
CA HIS A 279 -12.16 19.21 -7.85
C HIS A 279 -11.24 18.00 -8.07
N ILE A 280 -11.42 17.28 -9.18
CA ILE A 280 -10.56 16.16 -9.56
C ILE A 280 -9.28 16.73 -10.17
N SER A 281 -8.15 16.59 -9.47
CA SER A 281 -6.84 17.02 -9.97
C SER A 281 -6.11 15.89 -10.69
N LYS A 282 -5.05 16.22 -11.46
CA LYS A 282 -4.19 15.22 -12.11
C LYS A 282 -3.65 14.20 -11.11
N ALA A 283 -3.14 14.65 -9.96
CA ALA A 283 -2.57 13.79 -8.93
C ALA A 283 -3.58 12.80 -8.34
N ILE A 284 -4.85 13.21 -8.21
CA ILE A 284 -5.94 12.32 -7.77
C ILE A 284 -6.16 11.22 -8.80
N VAL A 285 -6.25 11.58 -10.08
CA VAL A 285 -6.43 10.60 -11.15
C VAL A 285 -5.25 9.62 -11.20
N GLU A 286 -4.01 10.12 -11.14
CA GLU A 286 -2.81 9.27 -11.08
C GLU A 286 -2.82 8.32 -9.89
N GLN A 287 -3.17 8.80 -8.69
CA GLN A 287 -3.28 7.95 -7.50
C GLN A 287 -4.36 6.87 -7.66
N THR A 288 -5.51 7.21 -8.25
CA THR A 288 -6.56 6.23 -8.57
C THR A 288 -6.05 5.18 -9.55
N LEU A 289 -5.33 5.59 -10.60
CA LEU A 289 -4.76 4.66 -11.58
C LEU A 289 -3.71 3.73 -10.96
N TYR A 290 -2.81 4.24 -10.11
CA TYR A 290 -1.86 3.40 -9.36
C TYR A 290 -2.60 2.44 -8.41
N LYS A 291 -3.63 2.90 -7.69
CA LYS A 291 -4.46 2.03 -6.82
C LYS A 291 -5.15 0.92 -7.64
N MET A 292 -5.69 1.25 -8.81
CA MET A 292 -6.27 0.25 -9.73
C MET A 292 -5.20 -0.76 -10.13
N LEU A 293 -4.01 -0.29 -10.47
CA LEU A 293 -2.86 -1.12 -10.84
C LEU A 293 -2.44 -2.11 -9.73
N GLU A 294 -2.31 -1.62 -8.51
CA GLU A 294 -2.03 -2.43 -7.31
C GLU A 294 -3.10 -3.47 -7.04
N ASN A 295 -4.34 -3.10 -7.33
CA ASN A 295 -5.48 -3.99 -7.25
C ASN A 295 -5.57 -4.93 -8.44
N GLY A 296 -4.57 -4.98 -9.32
CA GLY A 296 -4.46 -5.89 -10.47
C GLY A 296 -5.48 -5.62 -11.57
N TYR A 297 -5.91 -4.36 -11.70
CA TYR A 297 -6.72 -3.91 -12.83
C TYR A 297 -5.92 -4.00 -14.13
N ASP A 298 -6.63 -4.17 -15.24
CA ASP A 298 -6.04 -4.57 -16.49
C ASP A 298 -6.14 -3.53 -17.63
N PHE A 299 -5.18 -2.61 -17.71
CA PHE A 299 -5.25 -1.38 -18.53
C PHE A 299 -5.30 -1.51 -20.07
N ASP A 300 -5.02 -2.65 -20.73
CA ASP A 300 -5.17 -2.76 -22.20
C ASP A 300 -6.59 -3.18 -22.59
N THR A 301 -7.32 -3.82 -21.67
CA THR A 301 -8.76 -4.13 -21.84
C THR A 301 -9.64 -3.16 -21.10
N GLY A 302 -9.03 -2.35 -20.24
CA GLY A 302 -9.66 -1.34 -19.44
C GLY A 302 -10.08 -0.12 -20.26
N SER A 303 -10.97 0.69 -19.69
CA SER A 303 -11.37 1.95 -20.28
C SER A 303 -11.38 3.08 -19.25
N VAL A 304 -11.47 4.32 -19.74
CA VAL A 304 -11.55 5.49 -18.86
C VAL A 304 -12.81 5.46 -17.98
N GLU A 305 -13.87 4.79 -18.43
CA GLU A 305 -15.11 4.60 -17.68
C GLU A 305 -14.88 3.81 -16.39
N ASP A 306 -13.96 2.84 -16.37
CA ASP A 306 -13.62 2.12 -15.14
C ASP A 306 -12.93 3.04 -14.11
N VAL A 307 -12.21 4.07 -14.58
CA VAL A 307 -11.65 5.12 -13.71
C VAL A 307 -12.75 6.00 -13.16
N TYR A 308 -13.78 6.30 -13.95
CA TYR A 308 -14.96 7.02 -13.46
C TYR A 308 -15.65 6.23 -12.35
N ASP A 309 -15.83 4.92 -12.53
CA ASP A 309 -16.44 4.04 -11.51
C ASP A 309 -15.64 4.01 -10.20
N GLU A 310 -14.30 4.00 -10.29
CA GLU A 310 -13.45 4.09 -9.09
C GLU A 310 -13.50 5.48 -8.44
N LEU A 311 -13.59 6.56 -9.23
CA LEU A 311 -13.74 7.93 -8.72
C LEU A 311 -15.13 8.17 -8.12
N LEU A 312 -16.19 7.51 -8.59
CA LEU A 312 -17.54 7.61 -8.04
C LEU A 312 -17.64 7.13 -6.58
N ALA A 313 -16.61 6.45 -6.06
CA ALA A 313 -16.52 6.14 -4.63
C ALA A 313 -16.32 7.38 -3.75
N ASP A 314 -15.66 8.41 -4.30
CA ASP A 314 -15.18 9.58 -3.59
C ASP A 314 -15.72 10.92 -4.16
N PHE A 315 -16.30 10.90 -5.37
CA PHE A 315 -16.77 12.10 -6.09
C PHE A 315 -18.24 11.96 -6.56
N GLU A 316 -18.94 13.10 -6.65
CA GLU A 316 -20.27 13.13 -7.28
C GLU A 316 -20.14 13.01 -8.81
N PRO A 317 -21.13 12.40 -9.51
CA PRO A 317 -21.08 12.23 -10.97
C PRO A 317 -20.81 13.54 -11.74
N ARG A 318 -21.34 14.66 -11.24
CA ARG A 318 -21.16 15.97 -11.87
C ARG A 318 -19.71 16.45 -11.85
N ASP A 319 -18.94 16.12 -10.81
CA ASP A 319 -17.53 16.53 -10.72
C ASP A 319 -16.68 15.75 -11.73
N ILE A 320 -17.01 14.46 -11.92
CA ILE A 320 -16.41 13.61 -12.95
C ILE A 320 -16.74 14.12 -14.35
N GLU A 321 -18.00 14.50 -14.61
CA GLU A 321 -18.42 15.12 -15.87
C GLU A 321 -17.67 16.43 -16.16
N MET A 322 -17.41 17.24 -15.13
CA MET A 322 -16.68 18.51 -15.29
C MET A 322 -15.20 18.30 -15.64
N GLU A 323 -14.58 17.25 -15.12
CA GLU A 323 -13.15 16.95 -15.32
C GLU A 323 -12.89 15.81 -16.31
N GLU A 324 -13.89 15.44 -17.11
CA GLU A 324 -13.85 14.30 -18.03
C GLU A 324 -12.61 14.32 -18.95
N GLU A 325 -12.30 15.48 -19.53
CA GLU A 325 -11.15 15.66 -20.44
C GLU A 325 -9.80 15.54 -19.72
N LEU A 326 -9.72 15.99 -18.46
CA LEU A 326 -8.53 15.80 -17.64
C LEU A 326 -8.33 14.30 -17.35
N ILE A 327 -9.39 13.61 -16.93
CA ILE A 327 -9.34 12.18 -16.57
C ILE A 327 -8.94 11.36 -17.80
N LYS A 328 -9.56 11.60 -18.96
CA LYS A 328 -9.20 10.95 -20.24
C LYS A 328 -7.73 11.16 -20.59
N ARG A 329 -7.24 12.39 -20.49
CA ARG A 329 -5.84 12.71 -20.81
C ARG A 329 -4.88 11.98 -19.88
N VAL A 330 -5.13 12.02 -18.57
CA VAL A 330 -4.27 11.35 -17.58
C VAL A 330 -4.30 9.83 -17.75
N PHE A 331 -5.49 9.24 -17.98
CA PHE A 331 -5.62 7.82 -18.29
C PHE A 331 -4.83 7.42 -19.56
N LEU A 332 -4.93 8.23 -20.61
CA LEU A 332 -4.20 7.98 -21.86
C LEU A 332 -2.69 8.09 -21.65
N ASP A 333 -2.21 9.15 -20.99
CA ASP A 333 -0.79 9.36 -20.71
C ASP A 333 -0.23 8.20 -19.86
N PHE A 334 -0.97 7.78 -18.83
CA PHE A 334 -0.61 6.67 -17.95
C PHE A 334 -0.55 5.33 -18.71
N THR A 335 -1.56 5.03 -19.51
CA THR A 335 -1.62 3.79 -20.30
C THR A 335 -0.52 3.75 -21.36
N LEU A 336 -0.25 4.88 -22.04
CA LEU A 336 0.84 4.98 -23.00
C LEU A 336 2.21 4.79 -22.33
N GLU A 337 2.42 5.36 -21.16
CA GLU A 337 3.67 5.17 -20.40
C GLU A 337 3.84 3.71 -19.99
N LEU A 338 2.79 3.06 -19.47
CA LEU A 338 2.83 1.64 -19.13
C LEU A 338 3.12 0.75 -20.36
N GLN A 339 2.49 1.03 -21.51
CA GLN A 339 2.75 0.30 -22.75
C GLN A 339 4.18 0.52 -23.26
N LYS A 340 4.69 1.75 -23.18
CA LYS A 340 6.08 2.07 -23.49
C LYS A 340 7.06 1.31 -22.60
N GLN A 341 6.79 1.22 -21.29
CA GLN A 341 7.60 0.46 -20.35
C GLN A 341 7.55 -1.04 -20.63
N ALA A 342 6.38 -1.59 -20.93
CA ALA A 342 6.21 -3.00 -21.30
C ALA A 342 6.95 -3.34 -22.60
N TRP A 343 6.88 -2.47 -23.61
CA TRP A 343 7.62 -2.64 -24.85
C TRP A 343 9.14 -2.56 -24.65
N LEU A 344 9.60 -1.61 -23.83
CA LEU A 344 11.01 -1.51 -23.47
C LEU A 344 11.50 -2.77 -22.75
N ARG A 345 10.73 -3.27 -21.78
CA ARG A 345 11.02 -4.53 -21.08
C ARG A 345 11.14 -5.69 -22.08
N HIS A 346 10.20 -5.81 -23.00
CA HIS A 346 10.24 -6.83 -24.05
C HIS A 346 11.52 -6.73 -24.90
N LEU A 347 11.92 -5.53 -25.32
CA LEU A 347 13.16 -5.32 -26.08
C LEU A 347 14.41 -5.71 -25.27
N VAL A 348 14.46 -5.36 -23.99
CA VAL A 348 15.58 -5.74 -23.10
C VAL A 348 15.66 -7.26 -22.98
N GLU A 349 14.54 -7.93 -22.69
CA GLU A 349 14.48 -9.39 -22.55
C GLU A 349 14.82 -10.12 -23.86
N ALA A 350 14.30 -9.64 -24.99
CA ALA A 350 14.55 -10.21 -26.32
C ALA A 350 16.01 -10.01 -26.79
N SER A 351 16.71 -9.01 -26.25
CA SER A 351 18.11 -8.76 -26.60
C SER A 351 19.05 -9.86 -26.10
N GLY A 352 18.66 -10.57 -25.02
CA GLY A 352 19.51 -11.53 -24.33
C GLY A 352 20.77 -10.93 -23.70
N LEU A 353 20.88 -9.60 -23.65
CA LEU A 353 22.01 -8.88 -23.05
C LEU A 353 21.84 -8.82 -21.53
N ASP A 354 22.97 -8.81 -20.82
CA ASP A 354 23.00 -8.52 -19.40
C ASP A 354 22.54 -7.07 -19.15
N VAL A 355 21.54 -6.90 -18.29
CA VAL A 355 21.01 -5.59 -17.90
C VAL A 355 22.06 -4.72 -17.21
N HIS A 356 23.08 -5.32 -16.59
CA HIS A 356 24.19 -4.60 -15.99
C HIS A 356 25.22 -4.09 -17.02
N ASP A 357 25.23 -4.62 -18.25
CA ASP A 357 26.06 -4.11 -19.36
C ASP A 357 25.34 -2.97 -20.11
N LEU A 358 25.09 -1.89 -19.37
CA LEU A 358 24.40 -0.70 -19.87
C LEU A 358 24.98 -0.16 -21.19
N PRO A 359 26.30 -0.09 -21.42
CA PRO A 359 26.83 0.40 -22.70
C PRO A 359 26.39 -0.43 -23.90
N ASN A 360 26.40 -1.76 -23.81
CA ASN A 360 25.98 -2.63 -24.90
C ASN A 360 24.45 -2.66 -25.03
N LEU A 361 23.73 -2.70 -23.91
CA LEU A 361 22.27 -2.65 -23.90
C LEU A 361 21.74 -1.35 -24.50
N MET A 362 22.27 -0.19 -24.11
CA MET A 362 21.84 1.10 -24.68
C MET A 362 22.17 1.23 -26.17
N ARG A 363 23.29 0.64 -26.62
CA ARG A 363 23.61 0.60 -28.06
C ARG A 363 22.59 -0.24 -28.82
N HIS A 364 22.16 -1.38 -28.26
CA HIS A 364 21.10 -2.19 -28.83
C HIS A 364 19.76 -1.43 -28.87
N LEU A 365 19.33 -0.86 -27.74
CA LEU A 365 18.05 -0.14 -27.65
C LEU A 365 18.00 1.13 -28.53
N SER A 366 19.14 1.77 -28.80
CA SER A 366 19.20 2.92 -29.72
C SER A 366 18.85 2.59 -31.18
N GLN A 367 18.75 1.31 -31.53
CA GLN A 367 18.24 0.85 -32.84
C GLN A 367 16.71 0.94 -32.92
N HIS A 368 16.03 0.94 -31.77
CA HIS A 368 14.57 0.96 -31.66
C HIS A 368 14.02 2.32 -31.22
N TYR A 369 14.84 3.14 -30.55
CA TYR A 369 14.45 4.44 -30.03
C TYR A 369 15.24 5.59 -30.66
N PRO A 370 14.61 6.73 -30.95
CA PRO A 370 15.32 7.91 -31.43
C PRO A 370 16.24 8.47 -30.34
N LYS A 371 17.31 9.15 -30.75
CA LYS A 371 18.30 9.75 -29.83
C LYS A 371 17.67 10.67 -28.78
N SER A 372 16.58 11.36 -29.11
CA SER A 372 15.84 12.24 -28.20
C SER A 372 15.20 11.50 -27.02
N GLU A 373 14.88 10.21 -27.19
CA GLU A 373 14.22 9.39 -26.16
C GLU A 373 15.21 8.55 -25.35
N MET A 374 16.49 8.48 -25.75
CA MET A 374 17.47 7.64 -25.07
C MET A 374 17.70 8.03 -23.61
N SER A 375 17.44 9.28 -23.21
CA SER A 375 17.46 9.68 -21.80
C SER A 375 16.36 8.99 -20.99
N TRP A 376 15.13 8.93 -21.54
CA TRP A 376 14.02 8.19 -20.93
C TRP A 376 14.33 6.69 -20.94
N VAL A 377 14.78 6.11 -22.06
CA VAL A 377 15.14 4.69 -22.15
C VAL A 377 16.15 4.30 -21.08
N TYR A 378 17.22 5.10 -20.92
CA TYR A 378 18.26 4.85 -19.93
C TYR A 378 17.71 4.91 -18.50
N ALA A 379 16.95 5.97 -18.17
CA ALA A 379 16.34 6.13 -16.85
C ALA A 379 15.36 4.99 -16.55
N THR A 380 14.50 4.65 -17.50
CA THR A 380 13.49 3.61 -17.37
C THR A 380 14.11 2.22 -17.27
N VAL A 381 15.17 1.89 -18.01
CA VAL A 381 15.91 0.63 -17.80
C VAL A 381 16.49 0.56 -16.39
N LYS A 382 17.09 1.66 -15.90
CA LYS A 382 17.58 1.69 -14.52
C LYS A 382 16.46 1.45 -13.51
N THR A 383 15.31 2.07 -13.71
CA THR A 383 14.12 1.89 -12.87
C THR A 383 13.56 0.48 -12.96
N LEU A 384 13.39 -0.08 -14.16
CA LEU A 384 12.79 -1.39 -14.36
C LEU A 384 13.64 -2.53 -13.79
N TYR A 385 14.97 -2.37 -13.76
CA TYR A 385 15.93 -3.40 -13.38
C TYR A 385 16.82 -3.07 -12.17
N GLY A 386 16.58 -1.94 -11.49
CA GLY A 386 17.26 -1.58 -10.24
C GLY A 386 18.75 -1.31 -10.36
N LEU A 387 19.15 -0.61 -11.43
CA LEU A 387 20.56 -0.34 -11.75
C LEU A 387 21.04 1.02 -11.21
N GLY A 388 20.59 1.36 -9.99
CA GLY A 388 20.82 2.64 -9.31
C GLY A 388 22.18 2.74 -8.63
#